data_AF-K2DFM9-F1
#
_entry.id   AF-K2DFM9-F1
#
_cell.length_a   1.000
_cell.length_b   1.000
_cell.length_c   1.000
_cell.angle_alpha   90.00
_cell.angle_beta   90.00
_cell.angle_gamma   90.00
#
_symmetry.space_group_name_H-M   'P 1'
#
loop_
_entity.id
_entity.type
_entity.pdbx_description
1 polymer ?
#
loop_
_entity_poly.entity_id
_entity_poly.type
_entity_poly.pdbx_seq_one_letter_code
_entity_poly.pdbx_strand_id
1 'polypeptide(L)'
;MDKGLNLQEIFNNAVELHRMGMLPEAKARYIEVIQQVENVDLYSLIASVCLDLKQYDEAIDYALKGIEIAPEKKDLHEIIAKSYRDIGEIANAIKHYIKAYEIDPNDIQILLLISKLQYKSGLIYEAALSYKKLSIISPELERKFEPLGNILNFPV
;
A
#
# COMPACT_ATOMS: atom_id res chain seq x y z
N MET A 1 -21.96 35.83 11.29
CA MET A 1 -20.63 35.51 11.85
C MET A 1 -20.42 34.05 11.58
N ASP A 2 -19.64 33.77 10.55
CA ASP A 2 -19.33 32.41 10.12
C ASP A 2 -18.54 31.74 11.25
N LYS A 3 -19.16 30.76 11.93
CA LYS A 3 -18.42 29.91 12.85
C LYS A 3 -17.65 28.96 11.96
N GLY A 4 -16.49 29.40 11.48
CA GLY A 4 -15.58 28.54 10.73
C GLY A 4 -15.42 27.23 11.48
N LEU A 5 -15.60 26.11 10.78
CA LEU A 5 -15.49 24.78 11.36
C LEU A 5 -14.14 24.67 12.07
N ASN A 6 -14.14 24.14 13.29
CA ASN A 6 -12.88 23.83 13.94
C ASN A 6 -12.22 22.61 13.27
N LEU A 7 -10.92 22.39 13.50
CA LEU A 7 -10.17 21.31 12.82
C LEU A 7 -10.80 19.92 12.98
N GLN A 8 -11.41 19.65 14.14
CA GLN A 8 -12.08 18.37 14.38
C GLN A 8 -13.33 18.23 13.50
N GLU A 9 -14.10 19.30 13.33
CA GLU A 9 -15.28 19.31 12.46
C GLU A 9 -14.90 19.15 10.98
N ILE A 10 -13.81 19.80 10.54
CA ILE A 10 -13.28 19.63 9.18
C ILE A 10 -12.83 18.19 8.95
N PHE A 11 -12.11 17.60 9.91
CA PHE A 11 -11.68 16.21 9.84
C PHE A 11 -12.86 15.24 9.80
N ASN A 12 -13.85 15.43 10.67
CA ASN A 12 -15.05 14.59 10.67
C ASN A 12 -15.80 14.71 9.34
N ASN A 13 -15.89 15.90 8.76
CA ASN A 13 -16.46 16.10 7.43
C ASN A 13 -15.66 15.38 6.34
N ALA A 14 -14.33 15.42 6.38
CA ALA A 14 -13.46 14.70 5.45
C ALA A 14 -13.72 13.19 5.48
N VAL A 15 -13.85 12.62 6.69
CA VAL A 15 -14.14 11.18 6.88
C VAL A 15 -15.50 10.80 6.29
N GLU A 16 -16.53 11.62 6.52
CA GLU A 16 -17.87 11.33 5.96
C GLU A 16 -17.88 11.44 4.42
N LEU A 17 -17.22 12.45 3.86
CA LEU A 17 -17.05 12.58 2.40
C LEU A 17 -16.32 11.37 1.81
N HIS A 18 -15.25 10.91 2.48
CA HIS A 18 -14.50 9.73 2.07
C HIS A 18 -15.40 8.48 2.07
N ARG A 19 -16.19 8.27 3.14
CA ARG A 19 -17.16 7.17 3.23
C ARG A 19 -18.24 7.22 2.15
N MET A 20 -18.64 8.42 1.73
CA MET A 20 -19.61 8.65 0.65
C MET A 20 -19.00 8.49 -0.75
N GLY A 21 -17.68 8.29 -0.88
CA GLY A 21 -16.99 8.24 -2.16
C GLY A 21 -16.84 9.61 -2.83
N MET A 22 -17.09 10.70 -2.10
CA MET A 22 -16.83 12.07 -2.52
C MET A 22 -15.34 12.38 -2.33
N LEU A 23 -14.51 11.66 -3.07
CA LEU A 23 -13.07 11.59 -2.88
C LEU A 23 -12.36 12.94 -3.10
N PRO A 24 -12.68 13.74 -4.14
CA PRO A 24 -12.06 15.06 -4.32
C PRO A 24 -12.33 16.00 -3.14
N GLU A 25 -13.57 16.02 -2.64
CA GLU A 25 -13.97 16.84 -1.50
C GLU A 25 -13.33 16.34 -0.20
N ALA A 26 -13.28 15.02 0.00
CA ALA A 26 -12.60 14.42 1.14
C ALA A 26 -11.11 14.82 1.18
N LYS A 27 -10.42 14.72 0.04
CA LYS A 27 -9.02 15.14 -0.11
C LYS A 27 -8.82 16.60 0.27
N ALA A 28 -9.67 17.49 -0.24
CA ALA A 28 -9.58 18.92 0.07
C ALA A 28 -9.69 19.18 1.58
N ARG A 29 -10.64 18.52 2.26
CA ARG A 29 -10.82 18.65 3.71
C ARG A 29 -9.64 18.08 4.50
N TYR A 30 -9.09 16.93 4.12
CA TYR A 30 -7.89 16.42 4.78
C TYR A 30 -6.68 17.36 4.61
N ILE A 31 -6.53 18.00 3.45
CA ILE A 31 -5.47 18.98 3.20
C ILE A 31 -5.64 20.25 4.06
N GLU A 32 -6.87 20.72 4.27
CA GLU A 32 -7.14 21.82 5.21
C GLU A 32 -6.65 21.49 6.62
N VAL A 33 -6.86 20.25 7.08
CA VAL A 33 -6.45 19.81 8.42
C VAL A 33 -4.92 19.68 8.52
N ILE A 34 -4.27 19.05 7.53
CA ILE A 34 -2.83 18.76 7.61
C ILE A 34 -1.95 20.02 7.53
N GLN A 35 -2.46 21.12 6.97
CA GLN A 35 -1.78 22.42 6.97
C GLN A 35 -1.67 23.06 8.35
N GLN A 36 -2.50 22.61 9.31
CA GLN A 36 -2.56 23.16 10.66
C GLN A 36 -1.99 22.20 11.71
N VAL A 37 -1.97 20.89 11.41
CA VAL A 37 -1.47 19.84 12.30
C VAL A 37 -0.67 18.82 11.50
N GLU A 38 0.58 18.61 11.88
CA GLU A 38 1.39 17.53 11.35
C GLU A 38 0.99 16.21 12.03
N ASN A 39 0.33 15.34 11.28
CA ASN A 39 -0.08 14.02 11.74
C ASN A 39 0.12 12.98 10.63
N VAL A 40 0.87 11.92 10.91
CA VAL A 40 1.14 10.84 9.96
C VAL A 40 -0.13 10.13 9.47
N ASP A 41 -1.18 10.06 10.29
CA ASP A 41 -2.45 9.47 9.90
C ASP A 41 -3.14 10.30 8.81
N LEU A 42 -2.98 11.63 8.81
CA LEU A 42 -3.51 12.50 7.76
C LEU A 42 -2.77 12.27 6.43
N TYR A 43 -1.45 12.12 6.45
CA TYR A 43 -0.69 11.75 5.25
C TYR A 43 -1.19 10.42 4.67
N SER A 44 -1.45 9.44 5.53
CA SER A 44 -1.95 8.12 5.12
C SER A 44 -3.35 8.21 4.52
N LEU A 45 -4.24 9.00 5.11
CA LEU A 45 -5.60 9.23 4.60
C LEU A 45 -5.59 9.95 3.24
N ILE A 46 -4.81 11.03 3.11
CA ILE A 46 -4.70 11.77 1.84
C ILE A 46 -4.12 10.87 0.75
N ALA A 47 -3.06 10.12 1.05
CA ALA A 47 -2.43 9.21 0.10
C ALA A 47 -3.40 8.09 -0.34
N SER A 48 -4.19 7.55 0.59
CA SER A 48 -5.23 6.57 0.27
C SER A 48 -6.29 7.15 -0.67
N VAL A 49 -6.79 8.36 -0.39
CA VAL A 49 -7.77 9.03 -1.26
C VAL A 49 -7.18 9.32 -2.65
N CYS A 50 -5.91 9.73 -2.73
CA CYS A 50 -5.22 9.92 -4.01
C CYS A 50 -5.10 8.61 -4.79
N LEU A 51 -4.79 7.49 -4.11
CA LEU A 51 -4.75 6.17 -4.74
C LEU A 51 -6.12 5.77 -5.30
N ASP A 52 -7.20 5.98 -4.54
CA ASP A 52 -8.57 5.68 -4.98
C ASP A 52 -9.00 6.56 -6.17
N LEU A 53 -8.52 7.81 -6.21
CA LEU A 53 -8.65 8.73 -7.34
C LEU A 53 -7.74 8.40 -8.53
N LYS A 54 -6.86 7.38 -8.42
CA LYS A 54 -5.82 7.05 -9.40
C LYS A 54 -4.81 8.17 -9.65
N GLN A 55 -4.66 9.07 -8.69
CA GLN A 55 -3.64 10.12 -8.65
C GLN A 55 -2.36 9.53 -8.05
N TYR A 56 -1.73 8.62 -8.79
CA TYR A 56 -0.67 7.77 -8.26
C TYR A 56 0.57 8.55 -7.80
N ASP A 57 0.99 9.57 -8.55
CA ASP A 57 2.14 10.40 -8.17
C ASP A 57 1.87 11.15 -6.86
N GLU A 58 0.68 11.74 -6.70
CA GLU A 58 0.29 12.41 -5.46
C GLU A 58 0.17 11.42 -4.29
N ALA A 59 -0.35 10.21 -4.55
CA ALA A 59 -0.42 9.17 -3.53
C ALA A 59 0.98 8.79 -3.02
N ILE A 60 1.96 8.69 -3.92
CA ILE A 60 3.36 8.43 -3.57
C ILE A 60 3.92 9.61 -2.76
N ASP A 61 3.74 10.85 -3.23
CA ASP A 61 4.27 12.04 -2.58
C ASP A 61 3.75 12.22 -1.14
N TYR A 62 2.44 12.10 -0.93
CA TYR A 62 1.86 12.20 0.41
C TYR A 62 2.29 11.02 1.30
N ALA A 63 2.40 9.82 0.75
CA ALA A 63 2.85 8.68 1.54
C ALA A 63 4.34 8.77 1.92
N LEU A 64 5.20 9.31 1.04
CA LEU A 64 6.61 9.56 1.34
C LEU A 64 6.78 10.59 2.47
N LYS A 65 6.00 11.67 2.47
CA LYS A 65 5.96 12.63 3.60
C LYS A 65 5.53 11.96 4.90
N GLY A 66 4.59 11.04 4.85
CA GLY A 66 4.21 10.23 6.02
C GLY A 66 5.36 9.34 6.51
N ILE A 67 6.12 8.73 5.59
CA ILE A 67 7.27 7.86 5.91
C ILE A 67 8.40 8.66 6.56
N GLU A 68 8.60 9.92 6.19
CA GLU A 68 9.58 10.80 6.87
C GLU A 68 9.29 10.95 8.37
N ILE A 69 8.02 10.85 8.77
CA ILE A 69 7.57 10.95 10.17
C ILE A 69 7.51 9.57 10.85
N ALA A 70 6.95 8.57 10.17
CA ALA A 70 6.86 7.20 10.69
C ALA A 70 7.35 6.18 9.63
N PRO A 71 8.66 5.89 9.60
CA PRO A 71 9.25 4.99 8.61
C PRO A 71 8.74 3.54 8.66
N GLU A 72 8.17 3.13 9.80
CA GLU A 72 7.66 1.77 10.01
C GLU A 72 6.13 1.68 9.87
N LYS A 73 5.47 2.71 9.30
CA LYS A 73 4.03 2.67 9.06
C LYS A 73 3.72 1.83 7.82
N LYS A 74 3.23 0.60 8.04
CA LYS A 74 2.96 -0.40 7.00
C LYS A 74 2.03 0.09 5.87
N ASP A 75 0.95 0.76 6.22
CA ASP A 75 -0.06 1.25 5.26
C ASP A 75 0.53 2.24 4.24
N LEU A 76 1.46 3.11 4.66
CA LEU A 76 2.16 4.02 3.76
C LEU A 76 3.01 3.27 2.73
N HIS A 77 3.75 2.26 3.17
CA HIS A 77 4.49 1.40 2.25
C HIS A 77 3.57 0.65 1.28
N GLU A 78 2.42 0.17 1.74
CA GLU A 78 1.42 -0.44 0.87
C GLU A 78 0.84 0.53 -0.16
N ILE A 79 0.53 1.77 0.23
CA ILE A 79 -0.01 2.79 -0.68
C ILE A 79 1.01 3.11 -1.78
N ILE A 80 2.28 3.31 -1.41
CA ILE A 80 3.35 3.54 -2.39
C ILE A 80 3.49 2.32 -3.32
N ALA A 81 3.47 1.11 -2.76
CA ALA A 81 3.59 -0.11 -3.56
C ALA A 81 2.43 -0.29 -4.55
N LYS A 82 1.19 -0.04 -4.11
CA LYS A 82 -0.01 -0.07 -4.96
C LYS A 82 0.07 0.98 -6.06
N SER A 83 0.53 2.18 -5.74
CA SER A 83 0.70 3.27 -6.69
C SER A 83 1.75 2.95 -7.76
N TYR A 84 2.95 2.51 -7.35
CA TYR A 84 4.00 2.08 -8.28
C TYR A 84 3.56 0.92 -9.16
N ARG A 85 2.80 -0.04 -8.60
CA ARG A 85 2.26 -1.15 -9.38
C ARG A 85 1.35 -0.66 -10.49
N ASP A 86 0.45 0.27 -10.18
CA ASP A 86 -0.57 0.73 -11.13
C ASP A 86 0.00 1.64 -12.23
N ILE A 87 1.12 2.33 -11.97
CA ILE A 87 1.88 3.05 -13.01
C ILE A 87 2.82 2.14 -13.81
N GLY A 88 2.99 0.87 -13.42
CA GLY A 88 3.83 -0.11 -14.12
C GLY A 88 5.29 -0.19 -13.64
N GLU A 89 5.65 0.56 -12.60
CA GLU A 89 6.98 0.57 -11.97
C GLU A 89 7.13 -0.61 -10.99
N ILE A 90 7.13 -1.83 -11.54
CA ILE A 90 6.99 -3.06 -10.73
C ILE A 90 8.15 -3.27 -9.74
N ALA A 91 9.37 -2.88 -10.10
CA ALA A 91 10.53 -3.01 -9.21
C ALA A 91 10.35 -2.16 -7.94
N ASN A 92 9.87 -0.92 -8.09
CA ASN A 92 9.59 -0.03 -6.96
C ASN A 92 8.40 -0.54 -6.13
N ALA A 93 7.37 -1.08 -6.79
CA ALA A 93 6.25 -1.70 -6.10
C ALA A 93 6.69 -2.86 -5.20
N ILE A 94 7.50 -3.78 -5.72
CA ILE A 94 8.04 -4.92 -4.96
C ILE A 94 8.88 -4.44 -3.78
N LYS A 95 9.74 -3.43 -3.97
CA LYS A 95 10.57 -2.86 -2.90
C LYS A 95 9.73 -2.37 -1.71
N HIS A 96 8.65 -1.63 -1.98
CA HIS A 96 7.78 -1.12 -0.91
C HIS A 96 6.90 -2.21 -0.29
N TYR A 97 6.44 -3.20 -1.07
CA TYR A 97 5.77 -4.36 -0.48
C TYR A 97 6.68 -5.18 0.43
N ILE A 98 7.97 -5.34 0.08
CA ILE A 98 8.95 -6.01 0.96
C ILE A 98 9.05 -5.26 2.29
N LYS A 99 9.13 -3.92 2.26
CA LYS A 99 9.13 -3.11 3.49
C LYS A 99 7.86 -3.31 4.32
N ALA A 100 6.69 -3.31 3.68
CA ALA A 100 5.43 -3.57 4.37
C ALA A 100 5.38 -4.99 5.01
N TYR A 101 5.98 -5.99 4.35
CA TYR A 101 6.12 -7.36 4.88
C TYR A 101 7.14 -7.45 6.02
N GLU A 102 8.25 -6.71 5.96
CA GLU A 102 9.23 -6.65 7.06
C GLU A 102 8.61 -6.08 8.34
N ILE A 103 7.70 -5.10 8.20
CA ILE A 103 6.97 -4.48 9.32
C ILE A 103 5.95 -5.46 9.93
N ASP A 104 5.20 -6.19 9.08
CA ASP A 104 4.24 -7.21 9.52
C ASP A 104 4.40 -8.53 8.74
N PRO A 105 5.31 -9.41 9.19
CA PRO A 105 5.61 -10.67 8.50
C PRO A 105 4.46 -11.69 8.52
N ASN A 106 3.44 -11.46 9.34
CA ASN A 106 2.28 -12.33 9.47
C ASN A 106 1.19 -12.00 8.44
N ASP A 107 1.29 -10.86 7.75
CA ASP A 107 0.38 -10.54 6.66
C ASP A 107 0.75 -11.27 5.37
N ILE A 108 0.21 -12.49 5.27
CA ILE A 108 0.32 -13.39 4.12
C ILE A 108 -0.16 -12.71 2.83
N GLN A 109 -1.08 -11.74 2.90
CA GLN A 109 -1.59 -11.08 1.69
C GLN A 109 -0.50 -10.25 1.01
N ILE A 110 0.39 -9.60 1.76
CA ILE A 110 1.51 -8.85 1.17
C ILE A 110 2.46 -9.79 0.46
N LEU A 111 2.82 -10.91 1.09
CA LEU A 111 3.69 -11.90 0.47
C LEU A 111 3.07 -12.49 -0.80
N LEU A 112 1.75 -12.68 -0.83
CA LEU A 112 1.01 -13.08 -2.02
C LEU A 112 1.04 -12.01 -3.13
N LEU A 113 0.95 -10.72 -2.78
CA LEU A 113 1.07 -9.62 -3.73
C LEU A 113 2.47 -9.57 -4.35
N ILE A 114 3.53 -9.69 -3.54
CA ILE A 114 4.92 -9.77 -4.00
C ILE A 114 5.10 -10.93 -4.97
N SER A 115 4.68 -12.14 -4.58
CA SER A 115 4.83 -13.36 -5.39
C SER A 115 4.14 -13.22 -6.76
N LYS A 116 2.92 -12.67 -6.77
CA LYS A 116 2.16 -12.43 -8.00
C LYS A 116 2.84 -11.41 -8.91
N LEU A 117 3.41 -10.34 -8.34
CA LEU A 117 4.12 -9.32 -9.10
C LEU A 117 5.44 -9.85 -9.67
N GLN A 118 6.20 -10.61 -8.89
CA GLN A 118 7.41 -11.29 -9.34
C GLN A 118 7.11 -12.20 -10.53
N TYR A 119 6.08 -13.05 -10.41
CA TYR A 119 5.67 -13.96 -11.48
C TYR A 119 5.28 -13.21 -12.75
N LYS A 120 4.42 -12.19 -12.63
CA LYS A 120 3.99 -11.37 -13.78
C LYS A 120 5.14 -10.61 -14.45
N SER A 121 6.21 -10.33 -13.71
CA SER A 121 7.38 -9.58 -14.20
C SER A 121 8.50 -10.50 -14.71
N GLY A 122 8.28 -11.81 -14.76
CA GLY A 122 9.29 -12.78 -15.21
C GLY A 122 10.36 -13.11 -14.17
N LEU A 123 10.23 -12.62 -12.93
CA LEU A 123 11.08 -12.97 -11.79
C LEU A 123 10.63 -14.32 -11.21
N ILE A 124 10.73 -15.35 -12.04
CA ILE A 124 10.11 -16.66 -11.79
C ILE A 124 10.74 -17.36 -10.57
N TYR A 125 12.05 -17.21 -10.39
CA TYR A 125 12.76 -17.84 -9.27
C TYR A 125 12.36 -17.20 -7.93
N GLU A 126 12.32 -15.87 -7.87
CA GLU A 126 11.90 -15.12 -6.69
C GLU A 126 10.43 -15.38 -6.36
N ALA A 127 9.58 -15.46 -7.38
CA ALA A 127 8.18 -15.85 -7.22
C ALA A 127 8.08 -17.23 -6.58
N ALA A 128 8.85 -18.21 -7.07
CA ALA A 128 8.85 -19.57 -6.52
C ALA A 128 9.29 -19.59 -5.05
N LEU A 129 10.33 -18.83 -4.67
CA LEU A 129 10.76 -18.71 -3.27
C LEU A 129 9.67 -18.12 -2.37
N SER A 130 9.00 -17.06 -2.84
CA SER A 130 7.91 -16.43 -2.09
C SER A 130 6.71 -17.36 -1.94
N TYR A 131 6.37 -18.13 -2.99
CA TYR A 131 5.31 -19.15 -2.91
C TYR A 131 5.64 -20.32 -1.98
N LYS A 132 6.90 -20.76 -1.93
CA LYS A 132 7.35 -21.78 -0.97
C LYS A 132 7.19 -21.31 0.47
N LYS A 133 7.44 -20.02 0.75
CA LYS A 133 7.14 -19.45 2.08
C LYS A 133 5.65 -19.45 2.36
N LEU A 134 4.82 -19.09 1.38
CA LEU A 134 3.36 -19.10 1.51
C LEU A 134 2.78 -20.50 1.75
N SER A 135 3.29 -21.55 1.09
CA SER A 135 2.77 -22.92 1.23
C SER A 135 3.00 -23.52 2.62
N ILE A 136 4.07 -23.12 3.31
CA ILE A 136 4.33 -23.51 4.70
C ILE A 136 3.24 -22.94 5.63
N ILE A 137 2.76 -21.73 5.34
CA ILE A 137 1.80 -21.00 6.18
C ILE A 137 0.35 -21.41 5.83
N SER A 138 0.06 -21.60 4.55
CA SER A 138 -1.25 -21.97 4.02
C SER A 138 -1.07 -23.08 2.97
N PRO A 139 -1.16 -24.37 3.39
CA PRO A 139 -0.95 -25.52 2.52
C PRO A 139 -1.89 -25.59 1.31
N GLU A 140 -3.06 -24.92 1.38
CA GLU A 140 -3.98 -24.82 0.24
C GLU A 140 -3.43 -23.99 -0.94
N LEU A 141 -2.48 -23.08 -0.67
CA LEU A 141 -1.78 -22.32 -1.72
C LEU A 141 -0.74 -23.18 -2.45
N GLU A 142 -0.22 -24.24 -1.83
CA GLU A 142 0.76 -25.15 -2.43
C GLU A 142 0.23 -25.75 -3.74
N ARG A 143 -1.00 -26.28 -3.70
CA ARG A 143 -1.64 -26.90 -4.87
C ARG A 143 -1.86 -25.91 -6.02
N LYS A 144 -2.05 -24.63 -5.72
CA LYS A 144 -2.28 -23.59 -6.72
C LYS A 144 -1.00 -23.19 -7.46
N PHE A 145 0.17 -23.38 -6.84
CA PHE A 145 1.47 -22.94 -7.36
C PHE A 145 2.48 -24.09 -7.51
N GLU A 146 2.00 -25.34 -7.52
CA GLU A 146 2.80 -26.56 -7.77
C GLU A 146 3.77 -26.43 -8.97
N PRO A 147 3.41 -25.83 -10.13
CA PRO A 147 4.35 -25.64 -11.23
C PRO A 147 5.56 -24.78 -10.89
N LEU A 148 5.40 -23.80 -9.99
CA LEU A 148 6.50 -22.95 -9.50
C LEU A 148 7.34 -23.66 -8.44
N GLY A 149 6.72 -24.50 -7.59
CA GLY A 149 7.43 -25.31 -6.61
C GLY A 149 8.45 -26.25 -7.25
N ASN A 150 8.12 -26.82 -8.43
CA ASN A 150 9.02 -27.69 -9.18
C ASN A 150 10.28 -26.96 -9.70
N ILE A 151 10.23 -25.64 -9.90
CA ILE A 151 11.38 -24.85 -10.38
C ILE A 151 12.51 -24.85 -9.34
N LEU A 152 12.17 -24.90 -8.04
CA LEU A 152 13.15 -24.93 -6.95
C LEU A 152 13.78 -26.32 -6.71
N ASN A 153 13.24 -27.37 -7.33
CA ASN A 153 13.72 -28.75 -7.18
C ASN A 153 14.80 -29.12 -8.21
N PHE A 154 15.12 -28.22 -9.16
CA PHE A 154 16.26 -28.39 -10.05
C PHE A 154 17.47 -27.68 -9.44
N PRO A 155 18.53 -28.42 -9.06
CA PRO A 155 19.79 -27.79 -8.66
C PRO A 155 20.38 -27.04 -9.86
N VAL A 156 20.83 -25.81 -9.61
CA VAL A 156 21.61 -25.00 -10.56
C VAL A 156 23.01 -25.59 -10.74
#